data_AF-A0A8X6GZN1-F1
#
_entry.id   AF-A0A8X6GZN1-F1
#
_cell.length_a   1.000
_cell.length_b   1.000
_cell.length_c   1.000
_cell.angle_alpha   90.00
_cell.angle_beta   90.00
_cell.angle_gamma   90.00
#
_symmetry.space_group_name_H-M   'P 1'
#
loop_
_entity.id
_entity.type
_entity.pdbx_description
1 polymer ?
#
loop_
_entity_poly.entity_id
_entity_poly.type
_entity_poly.pdbx_seq_one_letter_code
_entity_poly.pdbx_strand_id
1 'polypeptide(L)'
;MVFKTEKMSDLSDASVDDDDIEDLPDIAATRRKIIPVNNVAGLEEKLKDIQLNFGWIEKLDITIKTNPLEEESNKDAVDTDAEHDFKREMLFYNQALAGANKAIKKLKKMGIPTKRPDDFLAEMAKSDAHMLKVREKLLSKQKTVERVEKVRAIREQKKHGKMIQKEIIENRKKEKKQMIDALKKTKKGKVLKG
;
A
#
# COMPACT_ATOMS: atom_id res chain seq x y z
N MET A 1 -43.13 31.32 1.75
CA MET A 1 -42.16 32.33 1.30
C MET A 1 -41.12 31.60 0.46
N VAL A 2 -41.24 31.71 -0.86
CA VAL A 2 -40.45 30.93 -1.83
C VAL A 2 -39.23 31.78 -2.19
N PHE A 3 -38.02 31.28 -1.89
CA PHE A 3 -36.78 31.94 -2.26
C PHE A 3 -36.52 31.73 -3.75
N LYS A 4 -36.60 32.82 -4.52
CA LYS A 4 -36.19 32.89 -5.92
C LYS A 4 -34.66 32.93 -5.95
N THR A 5 -34.02 31.96 -6.58
CA THR A 5 -32.60 31.99 -6.91
C THR A 5 -32.42 32.81 -8.19
N GLU A 6 -31.88 34.02 -8.08
CA GLU A 6 -31.42 34.79 -9.23
C GLU A 6 -30.06 34.26 -9.70
N LYS A 7 -29.97 34.01 -11.00
CA LYS A 7 -28.77 33.52 -11.69
C LYS A 7 -27.72 34.63 -11.72
N MET A 8 -26.54 34.39 -11.17
CA MET A 8 -25.34 35.18 -11.50
C MET A 8 -24.86 34.78 -12.90
N SER A 9 -25.35 35.48 -13.90
CA SER A 9 -24.73 35.58 -15.22
C SER A 9 -24.67 37.06 -15.52
N ASP A 10 -23.47 37.63 -15.51
CA ASP A 10 -23.02 38.84 -16.23
C ASP A 10 -21.75 39.38 -15.55
N LEU A 11 -20.65 38.62 -15.68
CA LEU A 11 -19.29 39.15 -15.55
C LEU A 11 -18.51 38.66 -16.79
N SER A 12 -18.88 39.19 -17.94
CA SER A 12 -18.12 39.03 -19.18
C SER A 12 -18.41 40.20 -20.12
N ASP A 13 -18.03 41.40 -19.71
CA ASP A 13 -17.53 42.41 -20.66
C ASP A 13 -16.89 43.58 -19.92
N ALA A 14 -15.59 43.46 -19.65
CA ALA A 14 -14.72 44.58 -19.37
C ALA A 14 -13.42 44.30 -20.11
N SER A 15 -13.46 44.46 -21.44
CA SER A 15 -12.25 44.58 -22.24
C SER A 15 -11.53 45.84 -21.79
N VAL A 16 -10.47 45.66 -21.00
CA VAL A 16 -9.48 46.72 -20.77
C VAL A 16 -8.73 46.87 -22.09
N ASP A 17 -8.77 48.07 -22.68
CA ASP A 17 -8.01 48.38 -23.88
C ASP A 17 -6.51 48.12 -23.60
N ASP A 18 -5.88 47.29 -24.44
CA ASP A 18 -4.48 46.83 -24.26
C ASP A 18 -3.44 47.98 -24.29
N ASP A 19 -3.84 49.17 -24.72
CA ASP A 19 -2.97 50.35 -24.87
C ASP A 19 -2.66 51.07 -23.54
N ASP A 20 -3.40 50.79 -22.45
CA ASP A 20 -3.18 51.40 -21.12
C ASP A 20 -2.19 50.61 -20.23
N ILE A 21 -1.56 49.55 -20.75
CA ILE A 21 -0.64 48.65 -20.00
C ILE A 21 0.85 49.02 -20.21
N GLU A 22 1.19 49.99 -21.06
CA GLU A 22 2.60 50.30 -21.38
C GLU A 22 3.33 51.14 -20.31
N ASP A 23 2.61 51.86 -19.44
CA ASP A 23 3.20 52.78 -18.44
C ASP A 23 3.14 52.28 -16.98
N LEU A 24 2.77 51.02 -16.76
CA LEU A 24 2.85 50.41 -15.43
C LEU A 24 4.31 50.03 -15.13
N PRO A 25 4.92 50.55 -14.04
CA PRO A 25 6.28 50.17 -13.69
C PRO A 25 6.33 48.66 -13.44
N ASP A 26 7.23 48.00 -14.16
CA ASP A 26 7.42 46.55 -14.11
C ASP A 26 7.62 46.08 -12.66
N ILE A 27 6.56 45.53 -12.05
CA ILE A 27 6.54 45.07 -10.64
C ILE A 27 7.59 43.94 -10.45
N ALA A 28 8.05 43.31 -11.54
CA ALA A 28 9.12 42.32 -11.53
C ALA A 28 10.51 42.92 -11.25
N ALA A 29 10.75 44.20 -11.56
CA ALA A 29 12.07 44.84 -11.43
C ALA A 29 12.49 45.11 -9.97
N THR A 30 11.56 45.00 -9.01
CA THR A 30 11.84 45.22 -7.57
C THR A 30 11.76 43.91 -6.77
N ARG A 31 12.21 42.77 -7.32
CA ARG A 31 12.43 41.57 -6.51
C ARG A 31 13.63 41.78 -5.59
N ARG A 32 13.36 42.25 -4.36
CA ARG A 32 14.35 42.26 -3.28
C ARG A 32 14.92 40.84 -3.17
N LYS A 33 16.25 40.69 -3.24
CA LYS A 33 16.92 39.42 -2.94
C LYS A 33 16.58 39.07 -1.48
N ILE A 34 15.64 38.14 -1.28
CA ILE A 34 15.31 37.64 0.05
C ILE A 34 16.49 36.77 0.48
N ILE A 35 17.29 37.28 1.40
CA ILE A 35 18.32 36.49 2.06
C ILE A 35 17.58 35.59 3.06
N PRO A 36 17.67 34.25 2.96
CA PRO A 36 17.05 33.37 3.93
C PRO A 36 17.80 33.52 5.26
N VAL A 37 17.25 34.32 6.17
CA VAL A 37 17.78 34.48 7.53
C VAL A 37 16.99 33.57 8.46
N ASN A 38 17.67 32.64 9.13
CA ASN A 38 17.06 31.81 10.16
C ASN A 38 16.98 32.60 11.48
N ASN A 39 15.88 33.32 11.70
CA ASN A 39 15.64 34.05 12.94
C ASN A 39 15.11 33.12 14.05
N VAL A 40 16.02 32.41 14.70
CA VAL A 40 15.67 31.45 15.77
C VAL A 40 14.98 32.14 16.94
N ALA A 41 15.42 33.33 17.34
CA ALA A 41 14.84 34.08 18.46
C ALA A 41 13.36 34.45 18.21
N GLY A 42 13.05 34.94 17.00
CA GLY A 42 11.68 35.24 16.61
C GLY A 42 10.79 33.98 16.51
N LEU A 43 11.35 32.85 16.08
CA LEU A 43 10.63 31.57 16.05
C LEU A 43 10.29 31.08 17.46
N GLU A 44 11.21 31.20 18.42
CA GLU A 44 10.96 30.83 19.83
C GLU A 44 9.94 31.73 20.51
N GLU A 45 9.97 33.04 20.23
CA GLU A 45 8.96 33.99 20.71
C GLU A 45 7.57 33.63 20.19
N LYS A 46 7.44 33.38 18.88
CA LYS A 46 6.17 32.97 18.26
C LYS A 46 5.69 31.60 18.74
N LEU A 47 6.61 30.67 19.03
CA LEU A 47 6.26 29.38 19.61
C LEU A 47 5.58 29.61 20.97
N LYS A 48 6.13 30.47 21.83
CA LYS A 48 5.54 30.80 23.13
C LYS A 48 4.17 31.47 23.01
N ASP A 49 4.00 32.35 22.02
CA ASP A 49 2.71 33.02 21.76
C ASP A 49 1.61 32.03 21.35
N ILE A 50 1.95 31.02 20.55
CA ILE A 50 0.99 30.07 19.96
C ILE A 50 0.77 28.84 20.85
N GLN A 51 1.76 28.47 21.67
CA GLN A 51 1.70 27.26 22.47
C GLN A 51 0.59 27.33 23.53
N LEU A 52 -0.32 26.36 23.48
CA LEU A 52 -1.42 26.24 24.43
C LEU A 52 -1.09 25.18 25.49
N ASN A 53 -1.29 25.53 26.76
CA ASN A 53 -1.00 24.66 27.91
C ASN A 53 -2.19 23.74 28.25
N PHE A 54 -2.61 22.92 27.29
CA PHE A 54 -3.70 21.97 27.48
C PHE A 54 -3.23 20.62 28.03
N GLY A 55 -4.17 19.87 28.62
CA GLY A 55 -3.93 18.48 28.98
C GLY A 55 -3.59 17.64 27.76
N TRP A 56 -2.97 16.47 27.94
CA TRP A 56 -2.69 15.61 26.78
C TRP A 56 -3.98 15.10 26.12
N ILE A 57 -5.04 14.86 26.89
CA ILE A 57 -6.29 14.31 26.37
C ILE A 57 -7.00 15.25 25.39
N GLU A 58 -6.78 16.56 25.51
CA GLU A 58 -7.35 17.56 24.60
C GLU A 58 -6.53 17.68 23.31
N LYS A 59 -5.23 17.35 23.37
CA LYS A 59 -4.32 17.40 22.22
C LYS A 59 -4.30 16.10 21.41
N LEU A 60 -4.38 14.95 22.09
CA LEU A 60 -4.28 13.60 21.52
C LEU A 60 -3.08 13.39 20.58
N ASP A 61 -2.01 14.17 20.79
CA ASP A 61 -0.83 14.21 19.95
C ASP A 61 0.23 13.19 20.41
N ILE A 62 0.88 12.52 19.47
CA ILE A 62 1.99 11.61 19.77
C ILE A 62 3.13 11.86 18.82
N THR A 63 4.24 12.30 19.38
CA THR A 63 5.50 12.40 18.66
C THR A 63 6.26 11.10 18.77
N ILE A 64 6.59 10.51 17.63
CA ILE A 64 7.48 9.36 17.53
C ILE A 64 8.73 9.86 16.85
N LYS A 65 9.87 9.69 17.53
CA LYS A 65 11.16 9.79 16.89
C LYS A 65 11.32 8.51 16.07
N THR A 66 10.89 8.55 14.82
CA THR A 66 11.49 7.68 13.81
C THR A 66 12.77 8.39 13.43
N ASN A 67 13.91 7.73 13.60
CA ASN A 67 15.12 8.16 12.94
C ASN A 67 15.25 7.29 11.69
N PRO A 68 14.87 7.78 10.50
CA PRO A 68 15.29 7.15 9.25
C PRO A 68 16.82 7.17 9.06
N LEU A 69 17.56 7.92 9.91
CA LEU A 69 18.98 8.23 9.76
C LEU A 69 19.91 7.52 10.77
N GLU A 70 19.40 6.75 11.73
CA GLU A 70 20.24 6.11 12.77
C GLU A 70 20.28 4.59 12.69
N GLU A 71 19.49 3.96 11.84
CA GLU A 71 19.73 2.58 11.43
C GLU A 71 20.54 2.63 10.12
N GLU A 72 21.82 2.30 10.26
CA GLU A 72 22.87 2.24 9.23
C GLU A 72 23.78 3.49 9.10
N SER A 73 24.95 3.29 9.68
CA SER A 73 26.24 3.88 9.33
C SER A 73 26.56 3.85 7.83
N ASN A 74 25.84 4.60 7.00
CA ASN A 74 26.21 4.92 5.62
C ASN A 74 25.43 6.16 5.14
N LYS A 75 26.00 7.34 5.41
CA LYS A 75 25.45 8.64 4.97
C LYS A 75 25.42 8.82 3.45
N ASP A 76 25.97 7.87 2.68
CA ASP A 76 26.05 7.92 1.22
C ASP A 76 24.91 7.15 0.51
N ALA A 77 24.03 6.46 1.24
CA ALA A 77 22.93 5.67 0.66
C ALA A 77 21.55 6.37 0.74
N VAL A 78 21.44 7.46 1.50
CA VAL A 78 20.16 8.12 1.85
C VAL A 78 19.43 8.70 0.63
N ASP A 79 20.15 9.02 -0.44
CA ASP A 79 19.57 9.63 -1.64
C ASP A 79 18.85 8.64 -2.57
N THR A 80 19.01 7.32 -2.36
CA THR A 80 18.37 6.30 -3.20
C THR A 80 17.10 5.69 -2.58
N ASP A 81 16.91 5.82 -1.26
CA ASP A 81 15.79 5.18 -0.56
C ASP A 81 14.51 6.03 -0.54
N ALA A 82 14.63 7.34 -0.75
CA ALA A 82 13.49 8.26 -0.87
C ALA A 82 12.65 8.01 -2.12
N GLU A 83 13.23 7.50 -3.21
CA GLU A 83 12.53 7.18 -4.46
C GLU A 83 11.78 5.83 -4.40
N HIS A 84 12.11 4.98 -3.43
CA HIS A 84 11.48 3.67 -3.25
C HIS A 84 10.16 3.76 -2.48
N ASP A 85 9.07 3.99 -3.20
CA ASP A 85 7.71 4.18 -2.65
C ASP A 85 7.29 3.09 -1.65
N PHE A 86 7.51 1.81 -1.95
CA PHE A 86 7.13 0.72 -1.04
C PHE A 86 7.85 0.76 0.32
N LYS A 87 9.14 1.13 0.32
CA LYS A 87 9.91 1.24 1.56
C LYS A 87 9.45 2.45 2.38
N ARG A 88 9.22 3.57 1.70
CA ARG A 88 8.68 4.79 2.30
C ARG A 88 7.30 4.58 2.92
N GLU A 89 6.40 3.91 2.21
CA GLU A 89 5.07 3.52 2.71
C GLU A 89 5.17 2.60 3.94
N MET A 90 6.11 1.65 3.94
CA MET A 90 6.35 0.79 5.10
C MET A 90 6.83 1.57 6.33
N LEU A 91 7.72 2.57 6.13
CA LEU A 91 8.18 3.45 7.21
C LEU A 91 7.03 4.27 7.79
N PHE A 92 6.20 4.87 6.94
CA PHE A 92 5.02 5.63 7.38
C PHE A 92 4.02 4.73 8.13
N TYR A 93 3.78 3.52 7.63
CA TYR A 93 2.93 2.55 8.29
C TYR A 93 3.45 2.18 9.68
N ASN A 94 4.74 1.86 9.80
CA ASN A 94 5.36 1.49 11.08
C ASN A 94 5.34 2.66 12.07
N GLN A 95 5.60 3.88 11.60
CA GLN A 95 5.48 5.09 12.40
C GLN A 95 4.05 5.26 12.92
N ALA A 96 3.05 5.22 12.04
CA ALA A 96 1.64 5.36 12.42
C ALA A 96 1.21 4.27 13.42
N LEU A 97 1.63 3.03 13.20
CA LEU A 97 1.32 1.89 14.07
C LEU A 97 1.94 2.05 15.46
N ALA A 98 3.20 2.46 15.54
CA ALA A 98 3.86 2.75 16.82
C ALA A 98 3.14 3.87 17.59
N GLY A 99 2.63 4.88 16.87
CA GLY A 99 1.91 6.02 17.44
C GLY A 99 0.57 5.61 18.00
N ALA A 100 -0.23 4.93 17.18
CA ALA A 100 -1.51 4.37 17.57
C ALA A 100 -1.38 3.46 18.79
N ASN A 101 -0.37 2.59 18.83
CA ASN A 101 -0.13 1.72 19.98
C ASN A 101 0.23 2.49 21.26
N LYS A 102 1.03 3.56 21.17
CA LYS A 102 1.32 4.45 22.31
C LYS A 102 0.06 5.17 22.79
N ALA A 103 -0.76 5.68 21.87
CA ALA A 103 -2.03 6.36 22.18
C ALA A 103 -3.00 5.43 22.89
N ILE A 104 -3.24 4.24 22.33
CA ILE A 104 -4.17 3.27 22.89
C ILE A 104 -3.75 2.87 24.30
N LYS A 105 -2.45 2.66 24.56
CA LYS A 105 -1.95 2.36 25.91
C LYS A 105 -2.24 3.51 26.89
N LYS A 106 -2.06 4.76 26.47
CA LYS A 106 -2.30 5.94 27.31
C LYS A 106 -3.80 6.16 27.57
N LEU A 107 -4.64 6.04 26.54
CA LEU A 107 -6.11 6.13 26.65
C LEU A 107 -6.68 5.04 27.57
N LYS A 108 -6.20 3.80 27.46
CA LYS A 108 -6.60 2.70 28.35
C LYS A 108 -6.25 2.97 29.81
N LYS A 109 -5.07 3.54 30.10
CA LYS A 109 -4.70 3.94 31.47
C LYS A 109 -5.63 5.02 32.05
N MET A 110 -6.19 5.86 31.19
CA MET A 110 -7.17 6.88 31.56
C MET A 110 -8.61 6.35 31.62
N GLY A 111 -8.85 5.06 31.33
CA GLY A 111 -10.18 4.45 31.34
C GLY A 111 -11.06 4.83 30.15
N ILE A 112 -10.50 5.36 29.06
CA ILE A 112 -11.26 5.84 27.90
C ILE A 112 -11.49 4.69 26.91
N PRO A 113 -12.75 4.42 26.49
CA PRO A 113 -13.04 3.39 25.50
C PRO A 113 -12.52 3.82 24.11
N THR A 114 -11.71 2.96 23.47
CA THR A 114 -11.08 3.28 22.17
C THR A 114 -11.68 2.54 20.98
N LYS A 115 -12.49 1.50 21.22
CA LYS A 115 -13.10 0.70 20.14
C LYS A 115 -14.48 1.24 19.82
N ARG A 116 -14.76 1.41 18.53
CA ARG A 116 -16.12 1.67 18.03
C ARG A 116 -16.98 0.41 18.23
N PRO A 117 -18.12 0.49 18.93
CA PRO A 117 -19.08 -0.60 19.00
C PRO A 117 -19.73 -0.86 17.63
N ASP A 118 -20.04 -2.13 17.34
CA ASP A 118 -20.66 -2.53 16.06
C ASP A 118 -22.08 -1.95 15.90
N ASP A 119 -22.77 -1.71 17.02
CA ASP A 119 -24.14 -1.17 17.08
C ASP A 119 -24.18 0.38 17.10
N PHE A 120 -23.03 1.05 16.97
CA PHE A 120 -22.98 2.50 16.92
C PHE A 120 -23.03 3.02 15.48
N LEU A 121 -24.25 3.33 15.02
CA LEU A 121 -24.53 3.88 13.70
C LEU A 121 -24.42 5.41 13.69
N ALA A 122 -23.25 5.91 13.30
CA ALA A 122 -22.98 7.32 13.06
C ALA A 122 -22.44 7.53 11.64
N GLU A 123 -22.51 8.76 11.15
CA GLU A 123 -21.97 9.12 9.84
C GLU A 123 -20.47 8.82 9.77
N MET A 124 -20.05 8.17 8.69
CA MET A 124 -18.67 7.78 8.43
C MET A 124 -18.07 8.66 7.33
N ALA A 125 -16.74 8.80 7.32
CA ALA A 125 -16.03 9.60 6.32
C ALA A 125 -16.29 9.16 4.85
N LYS A 126 -16.76 7.93 4.63
CA LYS A 126 -17.16 7.41 3.31
C LYS A 126 -18.54 6.76 3.43
N SER A 127 -19.37 6.94 2.40
CA SER A 127 -20.70 6.32 2.34
C SER A 127 -20.63 4.81 2.09
N ASP A 128 -21.64 4.09 2.58
CA ASP A 128 -21.76 2.64 2.38
C ASP A 128 -21.83 2.27 0.90
N ALA A 129 -22.55 3.07 0.10
CA ALA A 129 -22.62 2.89 -1.35
C ALA A 129 -21.23 2.97 -2.02
N HIS A 130 -20.34 3.83 -1.53
CA HIS A 130 -18.96 3.88 -2.00
C HIS A 130 -18.17 2.63 -1.57
N MET A 131 -18.29 2.21 -0.31
CA MET A 131 -17.58 1.05 0.22
C MET A 131 -18.02 -0.28 -0.41
N LEU A 132 -19.28 -0.41 -0.81
CA LEU A 132 -19.77 -1.54 -1.59
C LEU A 132 -19.06 -1.64 -2.95
N LYS A 133 -18.88 -0.53 -3.66
CA LYS A 133 -18.11 -0.49 -4.92
C LYS A 133 -16.65 -0.90 -4.72
N VAL A 134 -16.02 -0.47 -3.62
CA VAL A 134 -14.66 -0.89 -3.27
C VAL A 134 -14.60 -2.40 -3.03
N ARG A 135 -15.57 -2.94 -2.27
CA ARG A 135 -15.66 -4.38 -1.99
C ARG A 135 -15.84 -5.21 -3.25
N GLU A 136 -16.70 -4.78 -4.18
CA GLU A 136 -16.89 -5.43 -5.48
C GLU A 136 -15.58 -5.51 -6.28
N LYS A 137 -14.81 -4.42 -6.31
CA LYS A 137 -13.49 -4.38 -6.98
C LYS A 137 -12.47 -5.31 -6.33
N LEU A 138 -12.48 -5.45 -5.01
CA LEU A 138 -11.60 -6.38 -4.30
C LEU A 138 -11.97 -7.83 -4.61
N LEU A 139 -13.26 -8.17 -4.57
CA LEU A 139 -13.75 -9.50 -4.89
C LEU A 139 -13.48 -9.88 -6.36
N SER A 140 -13.61 -8.95 -7.30
CA SER A 140 -13.31 -9.22 -8.71
C SER A 140 -11.81 -9.49 -8.95
N LYS A 141 -10.92 -8.74 -8.28
CA LYS A 141 -9.47 -9.01 -8.29
C LYS A 141 -9.15 -10.38 -7.70
N GLN A 142 -9.70 -10.72 -6.54
CA GLN A 142 -9.51 -12.03 -5.91
C GLN A 142 -9.95 -13.18 -6.82
N LYS A 143 -11.15 -13.09 -7.40
CA LYS A 143 -11.65 -14.11 -8.36
C LYS A 143 -10.75 -14.26 -9.58
N THR A 144 -10.12 -13.17 -10.02
CA THR A 144 -9.18 -13.20 -11.15
C THR A 144 -7.91 -13.95 -10.78
N VAL A 145 -7.32 -13.67 -9.62
CA VAL A 145 -6.14 -14.39 -9.09
C VAL A 145 -6.45 -15.87 -8.92
N GLU A 146 -7.55 -16.22 -8.25
CA GLU A 146 -7.97 -17.61 -8.05
C GLU A 146 -8.17 -18.36 -9.37
N ARG A 147 -8.71 -17.69 -10.40
CA ARG A 147 -8.88 -18.30 -11.72
C ARG A 147 -7.54 -18.61 -12.37
N VAL A 148 -6.58 -17.68 -12.29
CA VAL A 148 -5.23 -17.88 -12.84
C VAL A 148 -4.53 -19.03 -12.13
N GLU A 149 -4.61 -19.10 -10.81
CA GLU A 149 -4.06 -20.18 -10.00
C GLU A 149 -4.70 -21.53 -10.33
N LYS A 150 -6.03 -21.60 -10.43
CA LYS A 150 -6.75 -22.81 -10.83
C LYS A 150 -6.32 -23.29 -12.21
N VAL A 151 -6.19 -22.38 -13.18
CA VAL A 151 -5.72 -22.73 -14.53
C VAL A 151 -4.29 -23.25 -14.51
N ARG A 152 -3.41 -22.64 -13.72
CA ARG A 152 -2.03 -23.12 -13.52
C ARG A 152 -2.00 -24.53 -12.92
N ALA A 153 -2.76 -24.76 -11.85
CA ALA A 153 -2.87 -26.07 -11.20
C ALA A 153 -3.39 -27.16 -12.16
N ILE A 154 -4.43 -26.86 -12.95
CA ILE A 154 -4.96 -27.79 -13.96
C ILE A 154 -3.89 -28.12 -15.02
N ARG A 155 -3.09 -27.14 -15.46
CA ARG A 155 -2.01 -27.37 -16.43
C ARG A 155 -0.92 -28.27 -15.85
N GLU A 156 -0.52 -28.04 -14.61
CA GLU A 156 0.47 -28.84 -13.90
C GLU A 156 -0.03 -30.28 -13.70
N GLN A 157 -1.28 -30.46 -13.27
CA GLN A 157 -1.91 -31.76 -13.11
C GLN A 157 -1.97 -32.54 -14.44
N LYS A 158 -2.30 -31.87 -15.57
CA LYS A 158 -2.28 -32.49 -16.90
C LYS A 158 -0.88 -32.90 -17.35
N LYS A 159 0.14 -32.09 -17.06
CA LYS A 159 1.55 -32.43 -17.36
C LYS A 159 1.98 -33.66 -16.56
N HIS A 160 1.70 -33.67 -15.25
CA HIS A 160 2.05 -34.77 -14.38
C HIS A 160 1.31 -36.06 -14.75
N GLY A 161 0.01 -35.97 -15.07
CA GLY A 161 -0.76 -37.12 -15.57
C GLY A 161 -0.16 -37.77 -16.82
N LYS A 162 0.34 -36.96 -17.77
CA LYS A 162 1.05 -37.48 -18.97
C LYS A 162 2.39 -38.15 -18.61
N MET A 163 3.13 -37.61 -17.65
CA MET A 163 4.39 -38.20 -17.17
C MET A 163 4.13 -39.56 -16.52
N ILE A 164 3.19 -39.62 -15.58
CA ILE A 164 2.80 -40.86 -14.89
C ILE A 164 2.36 -41.92 -15.91
N GLN A 165 1.54 -41.55 -16.91
CA GLN A 165 1.11 -42.50 -17.94
C GLN A 165 2.29 -43.10 -18.72
N LYS A 166 3.28 -42.28 -19.09
CA LYS A 166 4.50 -42.77 -19.76
C LYS A 166 5.30 -43.70 -18.86
N GLU A 167 5.49 -43.32 -17.59
CA GLU A 167 6.22 -44.10 -16.60
C GLU A 167 5.56 -45.46 -16.33
N ILE A 168 4.23 -45.50 -16.19
CA ILE A 168 3.47 -46.74 -16.04
C ILE A 168 3.69 -47.66 -17.25
N ILE A 169 3.63 -47.12 -18.47
CA ILE A 169 3.85 -47.90 -19.69
C ILE A 169 5.28 -48.44 -19.75
N GLU A 170 6.27 -47.62 -19.39
CA GLU A 170 7.67 -48.01 -19.37
C GLU A 170 7.95 -49.08 -18.32
N ASN A 171 7.42 -48.93 -17.10
CA ASN A 171 7.55 -49.91 -16.02
C ASN A 171 6.91 -51.25 -16.41
N ARG A 172 5.70 -51.23 -17.00
CA ARG A 172 5.07 -52.46 -17.53
C ARG A 172 5.91 -53.15 -18.61
N LYS A 173 6.57 -52.39 -19.48
CA LYS A 173 7.49 -52.95 -20.49
C LYS A 173 8.73 -53.57 -19.84
N LYS A 174 9.32 -52.89 -18.84
CA LYS A 174 10.47 -53.40 -18.07
C LYS A 174 10.12 -54.69 -17.33
N GLU A 175 8.99 -54.73 -16.63
CA GLU A 175 8.49 -55.92 -15.92
C GLU A 175 8.26 -57.10 -16.87
N LYS A 176 7.59 -56.87 -18.02
CA LYS A 176 7.42 -57.92 -19.04
C LYS A 176 8.75 -58.46 -19.56
N LYS A 177 9.72 -57.58 -19.81
CA LYS A 177 11.07 -57.99 -20.27
C LYS A 177 11.78 -58.82 -19.20
N GLN A 178 11.76 -58.37 -17.94
CA GLN A 178 12.34 -59.11 -16.81
C GLN A 178 11.69 -60.48 -16.63
N MET A 179 10.36 -60.57 -16.75
CA MET A 179 9.62 -61.85 -16.67
C MET A 179 10.02 -62.80 -17.81
N ILE A 180 10.12 -62.31 -19.05
CA ILE A 180 10.57 -63.13 -20.20
C ILE A 180 12.00 -63.61 -19.99
N ASP A 181 12.91 -62.74 -19.52
CA ASP A 181 14.29 -63.11 -19.26
C ASP A 181 14.42 -64.14 -18.12
N ALA A 182 13.60 -64.02 -17.06
CA ALA A 182 13.51 -65.02 -16.00
C ALA A 182 13.03 -66.39 -16.54
N LEU A 183 11.98 -66.42 -17.37
CA LEU A 183 11.47 -67.64 -18.01
C LEU A 183 12.52 -68.29 -18.94
N LYS A 184 13.27 -67.49 -19.70
CA LYS A 184 14.38 -67.98 -20.55
C LYS A 184 15.49 -68.61 -19.70
N LYS A 185 15.85 -67.99 -18.57
CA LYS A 185 16.84 -68.54 -17.63
C LYS A 185 16.37 -69.87 -17.03
N THR A 186 15.11 -69.98 -16.59
CA THR A 186 14.56 -71.24 -16.07
C THR A 186 14.44 -72.32 -17.15
N LYS A 187 14.10 -71.96 -18.39
CA LYS A 187 14.04 -72.90 -19.51
C LYS A 187 15.42 -73.47 -19.86
N LYS A 188 16.47 -72.63 -19.87
CA LYS A 188 17.86 -73.09 -20.06
C LYS A 188 18.34 -73.99 -18.91
N GLY A 189 17.94 -73.70 -17.67
CA GLY A 189 18.27 -74.55 -16.51
C GLY A 189 17.59 -75.92 -16.50
N LYS A 190 16.39 -76.06 -17.11
CA LYS A 190 15.69 -77.35 -17.22
C LYS A 190 16.24 -78.29 -18.29
N VAL A 191 16.91 -77.77 -19.33
CA VAL A 191 17.49 -78.58 -20.42
C VAL A 191 18.81 -79.25 -20.02
N LEU A 192 19.45 -78.80 -18.93
CA LEU A 192 20.72 -79.33 -18.42
C LEU A 192 20.57 -80.43 -17.34
N LYS A 193 19.34 -80.87 -17.04
CA LYS A 193 19.04 -81.83 -15.95
C LYS A 193 18.24 -83.07 -16.39
N GLY A 194 18.21 -83.37 -17.69
CA GLY A 194 17.62 -84.59 -18.26
C GLY A 194 18.69 -85.41 -18.98
#